data_AF-A0A1Q7DLL4-F1
#
_entry.id   AF-A0A1Q7DLL4-F1
#
_cell.length_a   1.000
_cell.length_b   1.000
_cell.length_c   1.000
_cell.angle_alpha   90.00
_cell.angle_beta   90.00
_cell.angle_gamma   90.00
#
_symmetry.space_group_name_H-M   'P 1'
#
loop_
_entity.id
_entity.type
_entity.pdbx_description
1 polymer ?
#
loop_
_entity_poly.entity_id
_entity_poly.type
_entity_poly.pdbx_seq_one_letter_code
_entity_poly.pdbx_strand_id
1 'polypeptide(L)'
;MPERWLDPGVPGLRAEVCQVKSTREETVLLFGTREKLERRIIMRPAMAKELAAGLAGILREYEAQLNATPAGRIQSVASDADAPAEARPMLALVRGLGVGFGFEKSFKMSPARLDADRMILGVRTGLVKREALVSVCRALGMPDAFIAQFDAMLAEANTVGFGFEHGTYKVYLEFWEELVRRLQREPANVDPALLFLGFKWAPRGAAAIARYTCYPLLSIQGIRRRLDALYDDRSPSVQAAREILELAARRVGADSFVYVEAAEEGNPRKSFDLNFYKAGLRVGELQSALSSLCSRYSISAADVLSQASARPFGHLSGGLGRQGEDFLTVYYEIEGL
;
A
#
# COMPACT_ATOMS: atom_id res chain seq x y z
N MET A 1 12.23 18.75 16.46
CA MET A 1 12.93 17.71 17.26
C MET A 1 11.87 16.96 18.03
N PRO A 2 11.82 15.62 18.03
CA PRO A 2 10.84 14.90 18.83
C PRO A 2 11.18 15.14 20.31
N GLU A 3 10.20 15.65 21.06
CA GLU A 3 10.34 15.82 22.50
C GLU A 3 10.65 14.47 23.12
N ARG A 4 11.89 14.34 23.61
CA ARG A 4 12.31 13.20 24.40
C ARG A 4 11.50 13.24 25.69
N TRP A 5 10.61 12.27 25.87
CA TRP A 5 10.00 11.93 27.15
C TRP A 5 11.12 11.42 28.07
N LEU A 6 11.90 12.35 28.63
CA LEU A 6 12.92 12.10 29.63
C LEU A 6 12.42 12.67 30.93
N ASP A 7 11.81 11.80 31.73
CA ASP A 7 11.55 12.08 33.12
C ASP A 7 12.92 12.31 33.82
N PRO A 8 13.19 13.51 34.37
CA PRO A 8 14.51 13.83 34.92
C PRO A 8 14.86 12.85 36.06
N GLY A 9 15.82 11.96 35.83
CA GLY A 9 16.28 10.98 36.80
C GLY A 9 15.96 9.52 36.45
N VAL A 10 15.23 9.25 35.37
CA VAL A 10 15.04 7.88 34.86
C VAL A 10 16.09 7.61 33.77
N PRO A 11 17.06 6.69 33.96
CA PRO A 11 17.97 6.30 32.91
C PRO A 11 17.17 5.83 31.70
N GLY A 12 17.49 6.39 30.53
CA GLY A 12 16.89 6.02 29.25
C GLY A 12 17.27 4.59 28.87
N LEU A 13 16.56 3.62 29.45
CA LEU A 13 16.76 2.20 29.19
C LEU A 13 15.68 1.73 28.20
N ARG A 14 16.13 1.26 27.04
CA ARG A 14 15.31 0.45 26.13
C ARG A 14 15.06 -0.89 26.81
N ALA A 15 13.81 -1.23 27.12
CA ALA A 15 13.44 -2.59 27.48
C ALA A 15 13.45 -3.45 26.20
N GLU A 16 14.10 -4.60 26.24
CA GLU A 16 14.12 -5.57 25.13
C GLU A 16 12.95 -6.54 25.21
N VAL A 17 12.41 -6.74 26.41
CA VAL A 17 11.32 -7.69 26.69
C VAL A 17 10.27 -7.03 27.57
N CYS A 18 9.01 -7.30 27.25
CA CYS A 18 7.85 -7.01 28.08
C CYS A 18 7.11 -8.33 28.36
N GLN A 19 6.81 -8.62 29.63
CA GLN A 19 5.97 -9.74 30.03
C GLN A 19 4.70 -9.24 30.72
N VAL A 20 3.58 -9.89 30.45
CA VAL A 20 2.29 -9.61 31.09
C VAL A 20 1.93 -10.76 32.01
N LYS A 21 1.66 -10.46 33.29
CA LYS A 21 1.10 -11.40 34.26
C LYS A 21 -0.21 -10.84 34.79
N SER A 22 -1.24 -11.67 34.87
CA SER A 22 -2.56 -11.23 35.35
C SER A 22 -3.11 -12.20 36.39
N THR A 23 -3.66 -11.65 37.46
CA THR A 23 -4.47 -12.34 38.46
C THR A 23 -5.89 -11.74 38.47
N ARG A 24 -6.75 -12.18 39.41
CA ARG A 24 -8.05 -11.55 39.62
C ARG A 24 -7.96 -10.13 40.17
N GLU A 25 -6.87 -9.80 40.85
CA GLU A 25 -6.72 -8.57 41.64
C GLU A 25 -5.83 -7.54 40.95
N GLU A 26 -4.90 -8.00 40.12
CA GLU A 26 -3.89 -7.15 39.48
C GLU A 26 -3.41 -7.67 38.12
N THR A 27 -2.97 -6.74 37.28
CA THR A 27 -2.20 -7.01 36.07
C THR A 27 -0.85 -6.32 36.22
N VAL A 28 0.21 -7.08 35.99
CA VAL A 28 1.60 -6.64 36.11
C VAL A 28 2.27 -6.68 34.74
N LEU A 29 2.76 -5.52 34.29
CA LEU A 29 3.66 -5.40 33.14
C LEU A 29 5.10 -5.39 33.66
N LEU A 30 5.92 -6.33 33.22
CA LEU A 30 7.32 -6.46 33.61
C LEU A 30 8.21 -6.10 32.41
N PHE A 31 9.14 -5.16 32.60
CA PHE A 31 10.06 -4.67 31.57
C PHE A 31 11.51 -4.91 31.96
N GLY A 32 12.34 -5.26 30.99
CA GLY A 32 13.79 -5.39 31.19
C GLY A 32 14.50 -6.01 29.99
N THR A 33 15.60 -6.71 30.25
CA THR A 33 16.35 -7.51 29.28
C THR A 33 15.87 -8.96 29.31
N ARG A 34 16.35 -9.78 28.37
CA ARG A 34 16.07 -11.24 28.40
C ARG A 34 16.56 -11.93 29.67
N GLU A 35 17.57 -11.37 30.32
CA GLU A 35 18.20 -11.94 31.51
C GLU A 35 17.58 -11.40 32.81
N LYS A 36 17.00 -10.18 32.79
CA LYS A 36 16.53 -9.52 34.00
C LYS A 36 15.37 -8.54 33.75
N LEU A 37 14.26 -8.76 34.45
CA LEU A 37 13.09 -7.87 34.48
C LEU A 37 13.20 -6.93 35.68
N GLU A 38 13.57 -5.67 35.45
CA GLU A 38 13.91 -4.71 36.50
C GLU A 38 12.80 -3.72 36.82
N ARG A 39 11.86 -3.50 35.90
CA ARG A 39 10.77 -2.53 36.07
C ARG A 39 9.43 -3.23 36.04
N ARG A 40 8.52 -2.80 36.91
CA ARG A 40 7.14 -3.31 36.94
C ARG A 40 6.14 -2.18 37.02
N ILE A 41 5.07 -2.29 36.25
CA ILE A 41 3.86 -1.48 36.39
C ILE A 41 2.77 -2.42 36.88
N ILE A 42 2.24 -2.15 38.07
CA ILE A 42 1.14 -2.92 38.67
C ILE A 42 -0.12 -2.08 38.52
N MET A 43 -1.16 -2.66 37.95
CA MET A 43 -2.44 -2.01 37.71
C MET A 43 -3.58 -2.89 38.19
N ARG A 44 -4.68 -2.27 38.58
CA ARG A 44 -5.95 -3.00 38.75
C ARG A 44 -6.47 -3.45 37.38
N PRO A 45 -7.24 -4.55 37.29
CA PRO A 45 -7.74 -5.08 36.01
C PRO A 45 -8.48 -4.07 35.15
N ALA A 46 -9.26 -3.16 35.75
CA ALA A 46 -9.96 -2.09 35.02
C ALA A 46 -8.99 -1.12 34.32
N MET A 47 -7.98 -0.63 35.05
CA MET A 47 -6.93 0.25 34.51
C MET A 47 -6.10 -0.47 33.44
N ALA A 48 -5.80 -1.76 33.63
CA ALA A 48 -5.11 -2.55 32.62
C ALA A 48 -5.93 -2.70 31.33
N LYS A 49 -7.26 -2.83 31.45
CA LYS A 49 -8.18 -2.87 30.30
C LYS A 49 -8.24 -1.53 29.58
N GLU A 50 -8.27 -0.41 30.31
CA GLU A 50 -8.20 0.95 29.74
C GLU A 50 -6.87 1.19 29.02
N LEU A 51 -5.75 0.85 29.65
CA LEU A 51 -4.43 0.93 29.02
C LEU A 51 -4.35 0.06 27.76
N ALA A 52 -4.87 -1.18 27.81
CA ALA A 52 -4.91 -2.04 26.65
C ALA A 52 -5.76 -1.45 25.52
N ALA A 53 -6.91 -0.85 25.84
CA ALA A 53 -7.75 -0.17 24.86
C ALA A 53 -7.06 1.07 24.26
N GLY A 54 -6.38 1.85 25.08
CA GLY A 54 -5.60 3.02 24.66
C GLY A 54 -4.40 2.66 23.79
N LEU A 55 -3.60 1.67 24.20
CA LEU A 55 -2.50 1.13 23.40
C LEU A 55 -3.01 0.52 22.09
N ALA A 56 -4.12 -0.21 22.13
CA ALA A 56 -4.74 -0.73 20.91
C ALA A 56 -5.22 0.41 20.00
N GLY A 57 -5.66 1.55 20.55
CA GLY A 57 -5.97 2.77 19.80
C GLY A 57 -4.74 3.34 19.11
N ILE A 58 -3.66 3.57 19.87
CA ILE A 58 -2.37 4.10 19.36
C ILE A 58 -1.78 3.16 18.31
N LEU A 59 -1.79 1.85 18.56
CA LEU A 59 -1.33 0.85 17.60
C LEU A 59 -2.20 0.85 16.35
N ARG A 60 -3.54 0.93 16.47
CA ARG A 60 -4.41 1.05 15.29
C ARG A 60 -4.13 2.32 14.49
N GLU A 61 -3.87 3.45 15.13
CA GLU A 61 -3.50 4.70 14.45
C GLU A 61 -2.15 4.59 13.74
N TYR A 62 -1.14 4.03 14.43
CA TYR A 62 0.18 3.79 13.86
C TYR A 62 0.13 2.78 12.70
N GLU A 63 -0.61 1.69 12.86
CA GLU A 63 -0.77 0.64 11.86
C GLU A 63 -1.67 1.03 10.68
N ALA A 64 -2.70 1.85 10.91
CA ALA A 64 -3.52 2.41 9.83
C ALA A 64 -2.65 3.25 8.88
N GLN A 65 -1.55 3.79 9.36
CA GLN A 65 -0.60 4.52 8.52
C GLN A 65 0.33 3.60 7.72
N LEU A 66 0.55 2.35 8.14
CA LEU A 66 1.33 1.34 7.40
C LEU A 66 0.55 0.73 6.23
N ASN A 67 -0.78 0.82 6.27
CA ASN A 67 -1.67 0.31 5.22
C ASN A 67 -2.03 1.35 4.14
N ALA A 68 -1.72 2.62 4.39
CA ALA A 68 -1.86 3.65 3.36
C ALA A 68 -0.73 3.50 2.34
N THR A 69 -1.00 3.85 1.07
CA THR A 69 0.09 4.01 0.10
C THR A 69 1.15 4.96 0.69
N PRO A 70 2.46 4.68 0.55
CA PRO A 70 3.51 5.56 1.04
C PRO A 70 3.30 6.93 0.41
N ALA A 71 2.84 7.89 1.21
CA ALA A 71 2.51 9.21 0.75
C ALA A 71 3.01 10.22 1.77
N GLY A 72 3.95 11.06 1.34
CA GLY A 72 4.39 12.26 2.06
C GLY A 72 5.10 12.07 3.40
N ARG A 73 5.61 10.86 3.71
CA ARG A 73 6.37 10.62 4.95
C ARG A 73 7.87 10.84 4.82
N ILE A 74 8.39 10.64 3.62
CA ILE A 74 9.82 10.74 3.32
C ILE A 74 9.98 11.94 2.39
N GLN A 75 10.93 12.83 2.68
CA GLN A 75 11.45 13.72 1.64
C GLN A 75 12.14 12.82 0.64
N SER A 76 11.41 12.44 -0.41
CA SER A 76 11.97 11.53 -1.39
C SER A 76 13.21 12.16 -2.03
N VAL A 77 14.33 11.47 -1.87
CA VAL A 77 15.62 11.73 -2.52
C VAL A 77 15.71 11.04 -3.87
N ALA A 78 14.62 10.42 -4.34
CA ALA A 78 14.54 9.78 -5.63
C ALA A 78 15.12 10.70 -6.70
N SER A 79 16.01 10.14 -7.49
CA SER A 79 16.74 10.82 -8.55
C SER A 79 16.02 10.67 -9.89
N ASP A 80 16.42 11.45 -10.89
CA ASP A 80 15.90 11.29 -12.25
C ASP A 80 16.29 9.95 -12.89
N ALA A 81 17.27 9.25 -12.32
CA ALA A 81 17.67 7.91 -12.74
C ALA A 81 16.69 6.83 -12.25
N ASP A 82 15.90 7.12 -11.21
CA ASP A 82 14.92 6.17 -10.67
C ASP A 82 13.63 6.13 -11.51
N ALA A 83 13.34 7.20 -12.25
CA ALA A 83 12.18 7.32 -13.12
C ALA A 83 12.49 6.98 -14.59
N PRO A 84 11.57 6.32 -15.31
CA PRO A 84 11.63 6.20 -16.77
C PRO A 84 11.78 7.57 -17.42
N ALA A 85 12.54 7.67 -18.52
CA ALA A 85 12.84 8.94 -19.17
C ALA A 85 11.57 9.76 -19.51
N GLU A 86 10.55 9.08 -20.02
CA GLU A 86 9.25 9.68 -20.36
C GLU A 86 8.44 10.15 -19.15
N ALA A 87 8.72 9.57 -17.98
CA ALA A 87 8.02 9.89 -16.73
C ALA A 87 8.69 11.03 -15.95
N ARG A 88 9.92 11.44 -16.32
CA ARG A 88 10.66 12.52 -15.66
C ARG A 88 9.91 13.85 -15.58
N PRO A 89 9.15 14.29 -16.62
CA PRO A 89 8.33 15.50 -16.49
C PRO A 89 7.29 15.42 -15.36
N MET A 90 6.68 14.25 -15.16
CA MET A 90 5.76 14.03 -14.01
C MET A 90 6.52 14.13 -12.68
N LEU A 91 7.67 13.48 -12.57
CA LEU A 91 8.49 13.57 -11.36
C LEU A 91 8.89 15.01 -11.04
N ALA A 92 9.28 15.79 -12.05
CA ALA A 92 9.63 17.20 -11.89
C ALA A 92 8.44 18.05 -11.41
N LEU A 93 7.24 17.83 -11.97
CA LEU A 93 6.02 18.52 -11.55
C LEU A 93 5.65 18.18 -10.10
N VAL A 94 5.73 16.91 -9.70
CA VAL A 94 5.45 16.48 -8.32
C VAL A 94 6.48 17.04 -7.33
N ARG A 95 7.78 17.03 -7.68
CA ARG A 95 8.82 17.70 -6.87
C ARG A 95 8.56 19.20 -6.74
N GLY A 96 8.06 19.84 -7.80
CA GLY A 96 7.69 21.25 -7.82
C GLY A 96 6.59 21.64 -6.82
N LEU A 97 5.86 20.68 -6.25
CA LEU A 97 4.92 20.92 -5.16
C LEU A 97 5.61 21.30 -3.84
N GLY A 98 6.93 21.05 -3.71
CA GLY A 98 7.70 21.44 -2.53
C GLY A 98 7.40 20.63 -1.27
N VAL A 99 6.81 19.44 -1.42
CA VAL A 99 6.48 18.53 -0.30
C VAL A 99 7.09 17.16 -0.51
N GLY A 100 7.24 16.41 0.59
CA GLY A 100 7.60 14.99 0.49
C GLY A 100 6.53 14.19 -0.24
N PHE A 101 6.94 13.13 -0.93
CA PHE A 101 6.07 12.18 -1.62
C PHE A 101 6.66 10.78 -1.48
N GLY A 102 5.83 9.74 -1.54
CA GLY A 102 6.35 8.37 -1.65
C GLY A 102 6.62 8.01 -3.10
N PHE A 103 7.57 7.10 -3.32
CA PHE A 103 7.97 6.63 -4.65
C PHE A 103 7.96 5.11 -4.68
N GLU A 104 7.10 4.55 -5.52
CA GLU A 104 7.08 3.14 -5.85
C GLU A 104 7.49 2.92 -7.31
N LYS A 105 8.33 1.92 -7.56
CA LYS A 105 8.46 1.31 -8.89
C LYS A 105 7.63 0.03 -8.94
N SER A 106 7.33 -0.40 -10.15
CA SER A 106 6.72 -1.71 -10.35
C SER A 106 7.24 -2.39 -11.60
N PHE A 107 7.09 -3.71 -11.64
CA PHE A 107 7.17 -4.45 -12.88
C PHE A 107 5.90 -5.28 -13.08
N LYS A 108 5.37 -5.29 -14.30
CA LYS A 108 4.24 -6.10 -14.71
C LYS A 108 4.72 -7.24 -15.59
N MET A 109 4.28 -8.44 -15.27
CA MET A 109 4.53 -9.68 -16.01
C MET A 109 3.23 -10.14 -16.65
N SER A 110 3.33 -10.56 -17.90
CA SER A 110 2.27 -11.21 -18.68
C SER A 110 2.93 -12.18 -19.66
N PRO A 111 2.18 -13.07 -20.35
CA PRO A 111 2.76 -13.99 -21.32
C PRO A 111 3.70 -13.29 -22.32
N ALA A 112 4.94 -13.76 -22.38
CA ALA A 112 6.04 -13.26 -23.20
C ALA A 112 6.42 -11.77 -23.02
N ARG A 113 5.97 -11.12 -21.94
CA ARG A 113 6.18 -9.68 -21.74
C ARG A 113 6.46 -9.32 -20.28
N LEU A 114 7.50 -8.50 -20.10
CA LEU A 114 7.88 -7.89 -18.83
C LEU A 114 7.98 -6.37 -19.03
N ASP A 115 7.25 -5.63 -18.22
CA ASP A 115 7.17 -4.18 -18.27
C ASP A 115 7.68 -3.58 -16.95
N ALA A 116 8.90 -3.07 -16.91
CA ALA A 116 9.54 -2.51 -15.70
C ALA A 116 9.58 -0.97 -15.65
N ASP A 117 9.20 -0.29 -16.74
CA ASP A 117 9.19 1.17 -16.85
C ASP A 117 7.90 1.78 -16.29
N ARG A 118 7.66 1.52 -14.99
CA ARG A 118 6.45 1.89 -14.29
C ARG A 118 6.78 2.48 -12.93
N MET A 119 6.10 3.58 -12.61
CA MET A 119 6.25 4.25 -11.32
C MET A 119 4.93 4.83 -10.83
N ILE A 120 4.83 5.02 -9.51
CA ILE A 120 3.75 5.75 -8.84
C ILE A 120 4.37 6.68 -7.79
N LEU A 121 3.88 7.92 -7.73
CA LEU A 121 4.27 8.94 -6.75
C LEU A 121 3.07 9.27 -5.87
N GLY A 122 3.19 9.13 -4.54
CA GLY A 122 2.11 9.39 -3.58
C GLY A 122 2.27 10.70 -2.84
N VAL A 123 1.31 11.63 -2.97
CA VAL A 123 1.31 12.95 -2.32
C VAL A 123 0.13 13.09 -1.37
N ARG A 124 0.36 13.50 -0.11
CA ARG A 124 -0.72 13.79 0.84
C ARG A 124 -1.46 15.07 0.46
N THR A 125 -2.77 15.01 0.32
CA THR A 125 -3.58 16.18 -0.07
C THR A 125 -3.51 17.29 0.97
N GLY A 126 -3.47 16.95 2.26
CA GLY A 126 -3.36 17.93 3.35
C GLY A 126 -2.04 18.73 3.39
N LEU A 127 -1.02 18.34 2.62
CA LEU A 127 0.25 19.07 2.55
C LEU A 127 0.33 20.06 1.39
N VAL A 128 -0.61 19.98 0.43
CA VAL A 128 -0.55 20.73 -0.83
C VAL A 128 -1.84 21.49 -1.06
N LYS A 129 -1.74 22.71 -1.58
CA LYS A 129 -2.94 23.47 -1.99
C LYS A 129 -3.67 22.74 -3.11
N ARG A 130 -5.00 22.71 -3.03
CA ARG A 130 -5.88 22.07 -4.01
C ARG A 130 -5.56 22.51 -5.44
N GLU A 131 -5.34 23.81 -5.65
CA GLU A 131 -5.08 24.41 -6.96
C GLU A 131 -3.76 23.91 -7.56
N ALA A 132 -2.75 23.64 -6.73
CA ALA A 132 -1.46 23.14 -7.17
C ALA A 132 -1.57 21.70 -7.69
N LEU A 133 -2.33 20.84 -7.00
CA LEU A 133 -2.59 19.46 -7.47
C LEU A 133 -3.35 19.46 -8.81
N VAL A 134 -4.37 20.30 -8.94
CA VAL A 134 -5.11 20.45 -10.20
C VAL A 134 -4.19 21.00 -11.30
N SER A 135 -3.30 21.95 -10.99
CA SER A 135 -2.32 22.48 -11.94
C SER A 135 -1.36 21.41 -12.45
N VAL A 136 -0.90 20.49 -11.58
CA VAL A 136 -0.09 19.34 -12.01
C VAL A 136 -0.87 18.45 -12.98
N CYS A 137 -2.12 18.11 -12.66
CA CYS A 137 -2.97 17.31 -13.55
C CYS A 137 -3.15 17.97 -14.94
N ARG A 138 -3.36 19.29 -14.99
CA ARG A 138 -3.44 20.04 -16.26
C ARG A 138 -2.12 20.03 -17.02
N ALA A 139 -0.99 20.22 -16.33
CA ALA A 139 0.34 20.20 -16.93
C ALA A 139 0.69 18.84 -17.54
N LEU A 140 0.14 17.74 -16.99
CA LEU A 140 0.24 16.39 -17.55
C LEU A 140 -0.75 16.11 -18.70
N GLY A 141 -1.55 17.11 -19.09
CA GLY A 141 -2.52 17.00 -20.17
C GLY A 141 -3.73 16.12 -19.82
N MET A 142 -4.14 16.06 -18.55
CA MET A 142 -5.37 15.37 -18.16
C MET A 142 -6.58 16.01 -18.87
N PRO A 143 -7.50 15.22 -19.46
CA PRO A 143 -8.70 15.74 -20.11
C PRO A 143 -9.57 16.62 -19.19
N ASP A 144 -10.17 17.69 -19.69
CA ASP A 144 -10.96 18.64 -18.89
C ASP A 144 -12.12 17.97 -18.14
N ALA A 145 -12.78 16.98 -18.76
CA ALA A 145 -13.84 16.20 -18.12
C ALA A 145 -13.31 15.41 -16.90
N PHE A 146 -12.06 14.93 -16.96
CA PHE A 146 -11.42 14.26 -15.83
C PHE A 146 -10.96 15.26 -14.78
N ILE A 147 -10.47 16.44 -15.18
CA ILE A 147 -10.12 17.52 -14.25
C ILE A 147 -11.34 17.91 -13.41
N ALA A 148 -12.51 18.08 -14.03
CA ALA A 148 -13.73 18.44 -13.31
C ALA A 148 -14.12 17.38 -12.26
N GLN A 149 -14.06 16.09 -12.62
CA GLN A 149 -14.38 14.99 -11.70
C GLN A 149 -13.31 14.82 -10.61
N PHE A 150 -12.03 14.93 -10.97
CA PHE A 150 -10.91 14.91 -10.04
C PHE A 150 -11.07 16.00 -9.00
N ASP A 151 -11.31 17.24 -9.43
CA ASP A 151 -11.47 18.39 -8.54
C ASP A 151 -12.67 18.18 -7.61
N ALA A 152 -13.82 17.77 -8.14
CA ALA A 152 -15.02 17.50 -7.33
C ALA A 152 -14.75 16.51 -6.18
N MET A 153 -14.01 15.44 -6.45
CA MET A 153 -13.72 14.38 -5.46
C MET A 153 -12.47 14.65 -4.60
N LEU A 154 -11.65 15.63 -4.95
CA LEU A 154 -10.35 15.87 -4.30
C LEU A 154 -10.48 16.25 -2.82
N ALA A 155 -11.59 16.89 -2.42
CA ALA A 155 -11.83 17.27 -1.03
C ALA A 155 -11.99 16.06 -0.08
N GLU A 156 -12.42 14.91 -0.62
CA GLU A 156 -12.64 13.68 0.14
C GLU A 156 -11.38 12.79 0.18
N ALA A 157 -10.43 13.03 -0.72
CA ALA A 157 -9.22 12.23 -0.84
C ALA A 157 -8.14 12.67 0.14
N ASN A 158 -7.43 11.71 0.74
CA ASN A 158 -6.28 11.98 1.63
C ASN A 158 -4.91 11.85 0.93
N THR A 159 -4.88 11.19 -0.24
CA THR A 159 -3.67 11.03 -1.06
C THR A 159 -4.02 11.18 -2.54
N VAL A 160 -3.12 11.81 -3.30
CA VAL A 160 -3.09 11.76 -4.76
C VAL A 160 -1.91 10.90 -5.21
N GLY A 161 -2.18 9.85 -5.97
CA GLY A 161 -1.16 9.02 -6.63
C GLY A 161 -0.97 9.43 -8.09
N PHE A 162 0.25 9.76 -8.51
CA PHE A 162 0.61 10.04 -9.90
C PHE A 162 1.38 8.85 -10.49
N GLY A 163 0.77 8.13 -11.42
CA GLY A 163 1.33 6.92 -12.02
C GLY A 163 1.68 7.07 -13.49
N PHE A 164 2.73 6.37 -13.93
CA PHE A 164 3.14 6.30 -15.33
C PHE A 164 3.34 4.85 -15.77
N GLU A 165 2.86 4.50 -16.96
CA GLU A 165 3.07 3.21 -17.62
C GLU A 165 2.99 3.38 -19.15
N HIS A 166 4.08 3.14 -19.89
CA HIS A 166 4.17 3.18 -21.37
C HIS A 166 3.42 4.34 -22.03
N GLY A 167 3.81 5.58 -21.72
CA GLY A 167 3.17 6.77 -22.30
C GLY A 167 1.74 7.03 -21.81
N THR A 168 1.23 6.23 -20.87
CA THR A 168 -0.06 6.46 -20.21
C THR A 168 0.17 7.05 -18.83
N TYR A 169 -0.44 8.22 -18.60
CA TYR A 169 -0.51 8.85 -17.31
C TYR A 169 -1.73 8.35 -16.53
N LYS A 170 -1.57 8.31 -15.21
CA LYS A 170 -2.61 7.90 -14.29
C LYS A 170 -2.59 8.82 -13.08
N VAL A 171 -3.77 9.18 -12.60
CA VAL A 171 -3.94 9.90 -11.34
C VAL A 171 -4.96 9.16 -10.50
N TYR A 172 -4.63 8.88 -9.26
CA TYR A 172 -5.47 8.17 -8.31
C TYR A 172 -5.82 9.08 -7.14
N LEU A 173 -7.10 9.16 -6.81
CA LEU A 173 -7.56 9.69 -5.52
C LEU A 173 -7.72 8.52 -4.56
N GLU A 174 -7.10 8.57 -3.39
CA GLU A 174 -7.23 7.58 -2.32
C GLU A 174 -8.12 8.12 -1.18
N PHE A 175 -9.07 7.29 -0.73
CA PHE A 175 -10.06 7.62 0.31
C PHE A 175 -9.88 6.79 1.60
N TRP A 176 -8.62 6.42 1.91
CA TRP A 176 -8.27 5.57 3.04
C TRP A 176 -8.76 6.11 4.39
N GLU A 177 -8.58 7.40 4.64
CA GLU A 177 -8.96 8.00 5.92
C GLU A 177 -10.48 7.94 6.14
N GLU A 178 -11.27 8.10 5.08
CA GLU A 178 -12.72 7.97 5.20
C GLU A 178 -13.14 6.53 5.49
N LEU A 179 -12.50 5.56 4.83
CA LEU A 179 -12.72 4.15 5.10
C LEU A 179 -12.38 3.79 6.57
N VAL A 180 -11.24 4.27 7.07
CA VAL A 180 -10.83 4.05 8.47
C VAL A 180 -11.83 4.72 9.43
N ARG A 181 -12.22 5.98 9.19
CA ARG A 181 -13.22 6.68 10.01
C ARG A 181 -14.57 5.95 10.03
N ARG A 182 -14.98 5.37 8.91
CA ARG A 182 -16.21 4.56 8.84
C ARG A 182 -16.10 3.32 9.71
N LEU A 183 -15.03 2.54 9.56
CA LEU A 183 -14.81 1.31 10.34
C LEU A 183 -14.65 1.60 11.84
N GLN A 184 -14.11 2.76 12.22
CA GLN A 184 -14.02 3.17 13.62
C GLN A 184 -15.39 3.54 14.22
N ARG A 185 -16.22 4.25 13.46
CA ARG A 185 -17.59 4.63 13.88
C ARG A 185 -18.51 3.42 13.92
N GLU A 186 -18.39 2.53 12.95
CA GLU A 186 -19.26 1.36 12.77
C GLU A 186 -18.40 0.09 12.53
N PRO A 187 -17.81 -0.51 13.57
CA PRO A 187 -16.90 -1.66 13.41
C PRO A 187 -17.52 -2.90 12.75
N ALA A 188 -18.84 -3.03 12.79
CA ALA A 188 -19.58 -4.10 12.12
C ALA A 188 -19.86 -3.82 10.63
N ASN A 189 -19.69 -2.56 10.18
CA ASN A 189 -19.91 -2.15 8.80
C ASN A 189 -18.67 -2.46 7.95
N VAL A 190 -18.59 -3.72 7.52
CA VAL A 190 -17.54 -4.21 6.62
C VAL A 190 -17.97 -4.21 5.16
N ASP A 191 -18.97 -3.38 4.81
CA ASP A 191 -19.47 -3.32 3.45
C ASP A 191 -18.40 -2.81 2.49
N PRO A 192 -18.35 -3.33 1.24
CA PRO A 192 -17.40 -2.87 0.25
C PRO A 192 -17.51 -1.36 0.02
N ALA A 193 -16.37 -0.68 -0.12
CA ALA A 193 -16.34 0.77 -0.29
C ALA A 193 -15.28 1.19 -1.31
N LEU A 194 -15.49 2.34 -1.96
CA LEU A 194 -14.52 2.93 -2.86
C LEU A 194 -13.26 3.30 -2.06
N LEU A 195 -12.11 2.76 -2.46
CA LEU A 195 -10.81 3.13 -1.90
C LEU A 195 -9.99 3.99 -2.85
N PHE A 196 -10.02 3.68 -4.16
CA PHE A 196 -9.41 4.55 -5.16
C PHE A 196 -10.33 4.90 -6.33
N LEU A 197 -10.17 6.12 -6.83
CA LEU A 197 -10.69 6.56 -8.12
C LEU A 197 -9.52 6.90 -9.04
N GLY A 198 -9.33 6.14 -10.11
CA GLY A 198 -8.20 6.26 -11.03
C GLY A 198 -8.61 6.86 -12.38
N PHE A 199 -7.98 7.96 -12.76
CA PHE A 199 -8.09 8.61 -14.06
C PHE A 199 -6.89 8.17 -14.91
N LYS A 200 -7.11 7.56 -16.08
CA LYS A 200 -6.03 7.05 -16.94
C LYS A 200 -6.16 7.66 -18.33
N TRP A 201 -5.09 8.20 -18.88
CA TRP A 201 -5.10 8.76 -20.23
C TRP A 201 -3.73 8.67 -20.89
N ALA A 202 -3.72 8.55 -22.21
CA ALA A 202 -2.53 8.73 -23.03
C ALA A 202 -2.63 10.05 -23.80
N PRO A 203 -1.52 10.75 -24.08
CA PRO A 203 -1.51 11.92 -24.96
C PRO A 203 -2.13 11.56 -26.32
N ARG A 204 -3.28 12.16 -26.66
CA ARG A 204 -4.07 11.89 -27.89
C ARG A 204 -4.61 10.45 -28.00
N GLY A 205 -4.68 9.72 -26.90
CA GLY A 205 -5.16 8.34 -26.87
C GLY A 205 -6.44 8.15 -26.07
N ALA A 206 -6.73 6.89 -25.74
CA ALA A 206 -7.88 6.54 -24.92
C ALA A 206 -7.77 7.12 -23.50
N ALA A 207 -8.92 7.47 -22.94
CA ALA A 207 -9.07 7.89 -21.55
C ALA A 207 -10.09 6.99 -20.86
N ALA A 208 -9.84 6.62 -19.60
CA ALA A 208 -10.73 5.77 -18.83
C ALA A 208 -10.70 6.12 -17.35
N ILE A 209 -11.84 5.89 -16.67
CA ILE A 209 -11.95 5.97 -15.23
C ILE A 209 -12.08 4.55 -14.67
N ALA A 210 -11.27 4.25 -13.66
CA ALA A 210 -11.29 2.98 -12.94
C ALA A 210 -11.67 3.21 -11.48
N ARG A 211 -12.55 2.35 -10.97
CA ARG A 211 -12.99 2.33 -9.57
C ARG A 211 -12.36 1.14 -8.87
N TYR A 212 -11.83 1.39 -7.69
CA TYR A 212 -11.12 0.41 -6.89
C TYR A 212 -11.87 0.22 -5.58
N THR A 213 -12.59 -0.89 -5.45
CA THR A 213 -13.45 -1.19 -4.32
C THR A 213 -12.68 -2.02 -3.30
N CYS A 214 -12.48 -1.50 -2.10
CA CYS A 214 -11.92 -2.23 -0.98
C CYS A 214 -12.98 -3.12 -0.32
N TYR A 215 -12.56 -4.31 0.07
CA TYR A 215 -13.31 -5.24 0.91
C TYR A 215 -12.62 -5.33 2.27
N PRO A 216 -13.12 -4.58 3.28
CA PRO A 216 -12.42 -4.45 4.56
C PRO A 216 -12.36 -5.75 5.36
N LEU A 217 -11.31 -5.90 6.16
CA LEU A 217 -11.18 -6.95 7.18
C LEU A 217 -11.37 -8.38 6.65
N LEU A 218 -11.06 -8.63 5.39
CA LEU A 218 -11.08 -9.98 4.85
C LEU A 218 -10.03 -10.84 5.56
N SER A 219 -10.45 -12.04 5.97
CA SER A 219 -9.50 -13.08 6.36
C SER A 219 -8.72 -13.58 5.14
N ILE A 220 -7.59 -14.26 5.38
CA ILE A 220 -6.82 -14.93 4.31
C ILE A 220 -7.69 -15.85 3.45
N GLN A 221 -8.61 -16.61 4.06
CA GLN A 221 -9.56 -17.45 3.34
C GLN A 221 -10.58 -16.62 2.55
N GLY A 222 -11.01 -15.47 3.09
CA GLY A 222 -11.82 -14.49 2.38
C GLY A 222 -11.13 -13.98 1.12
N ILE A 223 -9.88 -13.52 1.25
CA ILE A 223 -9.06 -13.05 0.12
C ILE A 223 -8.92 -14.15 -0.93
N ARG A 224 -8.57 -15.38 -0.53
CA ARG A 224 -8.47 -16.53 -1.45
C ARG A 224 -9.74 -16.73 -2.24
N ARG A 225 -10.90 -16.84 -1.60
CA ARG A 225 -12.19 -17.00 -2.30
C ARG A 225 -12.48 -15.89 -3.31
N ARG A 226 -12.07 -14.65 -3.01
CA ARG A 226 -12.23 -13.54 -3.95
C ARG A 226 -11.28 -13.65 -5.13
N LEU A 227 -10.01 -14.00 -4.90
CA LEU A 227 -9.07 -14.32 -5.98
C LEU A 227 -9.64 -15.43 -6.88
N ASP A 228 -10.16 -16.50 -6.30
CA ASP A 228 -10.73 -17.65 -7.03
C ASP A 228 -11.93 -17.22 -7.91
N ALA A 229 -12.70 -16.23 -7.48
CA ALA A 229 -13.83 -15.70 -8.25
C ALA A 229 -13.43 -14.77 -9.41
N LEU A 230 -12.20 -14.22 -9.38
CA LEU A 230 -11.69 -13.33 -10.43
C LEU A 230 -11.00 -14.09 -11.58
N TYR A 231 -10.51 -15.30 -11.32
CA TYR A 231 -9.65 -16.07 -12.21
C TYR A 231 -10.27 -17.39 -12.67
N ASP A 232 -9.72 -17.98 -13.73
CA ASP A 232 -9.75 -19.44 -13.92
C ASP A 232 -8.66 -20.02 -13.00
N ASP A 233 -8.94 -21.12 -12.30
CA ASP A 233 -8.01 -21.79 -11.36
C ASP A 233 -6.65 -22.15 -11.99
N ARG A 234 -6.58 -22.20 -13.32
CA ARG A 234 -5.37 -22.51 -14.09
C ARG A 234 -4.47 -21.31 -14.36
N SER A 235 -4.89 -20.08 -14.07
CA SER A 235 -4.07 -18.89 -14.34
C SER A 235 -2.75 -18.90 -13.55
N PRO A 236 -1.59 -18.77 -14.20
CA PRO A 236 -0.30 -18.66 -13.51
C PRO A 236 -0.24 -17.54 -12.46
N SER A 237 -0.83 -16.37 -12.74
CA SER A 237 -0.77 -15.23 -11.81
C SER A 237 -1.49 -15.49 -10.48
N VAL A 238 -2.65 -16.18 -10.49
CA VAL A 238 -3.40 -16.44 -9.25
C VAL A 238 -2.66 -17.44 -8.35
N GLN A 239 -1.95 -18.39 -8.94
CA GLN A 239 -1.12 -19.33 -8.18
C GLN A 239 0.04 -18.59 -7.49
N ALA A 240 0.75 -17.72 -8.23
CA ALA A 240 1.78 -16.88 -7.64
C ALA A 240 1.22 -15.94 -6.55
N ALA A 241 0.04 -15.35 -6.76
CA ALA A 241 -0.61 -14.50 -5.76
C ALA A 241 -0.99 -15.27 -4.48
N ARG A 242 -1.49 -16.50 -4.61
CA ARG A 242 -1.79 -17.38 -3.46
C ARG A 242 -0.51 -17.73 -2.68
N GLU A 243 0.57 -18.09 -3.37
CA GLU A 243 1.86 -18.39 -2.73
C GLU A 243 2.42 -17.17 -1.96
N ILE A 244 2.38 -15.98 -2.56
CA ILE A 244 2.83 -14.73 -1.92
C ILE A 244 1.95 -14.38 -0.72
N LEU A 245 0.64 -14.54 -0.83
CA LEU A 245 -0.30 -14.33 0.28
C LEU A 245 -0.01 -15.26 1.45
N GLU A 246 0.25 -16.54 1.18
CA GLU A 246 0.59 -17.52 2.21
C GLU A 246 1.93 -17.21 2.88
N LEU A 247 2.94 -16.74 2.12
CA LEU A 247 4.20 -16.28 2.67
C LEU A 247 3.98 -15.10 3.63
N ALA A 248 3.21 -14.10 3.20
CA ALA A 248 2.93 -12.91 4.00
C ALA A 248 2.11 -13.23 5.26
N ALA A 249 1.12 -14.12 5.15
CA ALA A 249 0.26 -14.53 6.27
C ALA A 249 1.03 -15.24 7.41
N ARG A 250 2.27 -15.70 7.18
CA ARG A 250 3.13 -16.23 8.25
C ARG A 250 3.73 -15.14 9.15
N ARG A 251 3.71 -13.88 8.70
CA ARG A 251 4.32 -12.75 9.43
C ARG A 251 3.32 -11.87 10.16
N VAL A 252 2.09 -11.79 9.64
CA VAL A 252 1.06 -10.86 10.13
C VAL A 252 -0.27 -11.57 10.35
N GLY A 253 -1.13 -10.94 11.14
CA GLY A 253 -2.47 -11.42 11.43
C GLY A 253 -3.35 -11.53 10.18
N ALA A 254 -4.39 -12.36 10.27
CA ALA A 254 -5.25 -12.71 9.13
C ALA A 254 -6.05 -11.55 8.54
N ASP A 255 -6.17 -10.43 9.26
CA ASP A 255 -6.93 -9.21 8.96
C ASP A 255 -6.03 -8.01 8.60
N SER A 256 -4.74 -8.25 8.39
CA SER A 256 -3.75 -7.19 8.20
C SER A 256 -3.67 -6.65 6.77
N PHE A 257 -4.25 -7.35 5.79
CA PHE A 257 -4.13 -7.00 4.38
C PHE A 257 -5.29 -6.11 3.90
N VAL A 258 -4.96 -5.12 3.06
CA VAL A 258 -5.96 -4.35 2.32
C VAL A 258 -6.15 -5.01 0.96
N TYR A 259 -7.37 -5.52 0.71
CA TYR A 259 -7.75 -6.14 -0.55
C TYR A 259 -8.70 -5.23 -1.32
N VAL A 260 -8.44 -5.11 -2.62
CA VAL A 260 -9.17 -4.20 -3.51
C VAL A 260 -9.45 -4.91 -4.83
N GLU A 261 -10.63 -4.67 -5.41
CA GLU A 261 -10.96 -5.07 -6.78
C GLU A 261 -11.11 -3.83 -7.66
N ALA A 262 -10.51 -3.88 -8.85
CA ALA A 262 -10.58 -2.81 -9.82
C ALA A 262 -11.56 -3.15 -10.94
N ALA A 263 -12.49 -2.23 -11.18
CA ALA A 263 -13.40 -2.22 -12.32
C ALA A 263 -13.17 -0.95 -13.16
N GLU A 264 -13.36 -1.03 -14.47
CA GLU A 264 -13.22 0.10 -15.39
C GLU A 264 -14.52 0.22 -16.19
N GLU A 265 -15.02 1.44 -16.36
CA GLU A 265 -16.29 1.66 -17.05
C GLU A 265 -16.23 1.17 -18.51
N GLY A 266 -17.26 0.45 -18.95
CA GLY A 266 -17.31 -0.13 -20.29
C GLY A 266 -16.32 -1.29 -20.53
N ASN A 267 -15.75 -1.87 -19.48
CA ASN A 267 -14.69 -2.87 -19.60
C ASN A 267 -14.92 -4.08 -18.68
N PRO A 268 -14.93 -5.33 -19.22
CA PRO A 268 -15.09 -6.53 -18.41
C PRO A 268 -13.85 -6.91 -17.60
N ARG A 269 -12.79 -6.08 -17.62
CA ARG A 269 -11.55 -6.29 -16.86
C ARG A 269 -11.86 -6.64 -15.39
N LYS A 270 -11.23 -7.71 -14.92
CA LYS A 270 -11.24 -8.17 -13.54
C LYS A 270 -9.81 -8.17 -13.02
N SER A 271 -9.52 -7.30 -12.06
CA SER A 271 -8.22 -7.32 -11.40
C SER A 271 -8.35 -6.98 -9.92
N PHE A 272 -7.37 -7.42 -9.14
CA PHE A 272 -7.25 -7.10 -7.73
C PHE A 272 -5.97 -6.32 -7.46
N ASP A 273 -5.92 -5.71 -6.28
CA ASP A 273 -4.70 -5.25 -5.62
C ASP A 273 -4.69 -5.71 -4.15
N LEU A 274 -3.51 -6.06 -3.66
CA LEU A 274 -3.24 -6.44 -2.29
C LEU A 274 -2.06 -5.61 -1.75
N ASN A 275 -2.29 -4.91 -0.66
CA ASN A 275 -1.24 -4.22 0.09
C ASN A 275 -0.57 -5.20 1.07
N PHE A 276 0.76 -5.30 1.00
CA PHE A 276 1.61 -6.19 1.78
C PHE A 276 2.59 -5.48 2.71
N TYR A 277 2.55 -4.14 2.85
CA TYR A 277 3.52 -3.38 3.65
C TYR A 277 3.66 -3.91 5.08
N LYS A 278 2.55 -4.25 5.75
CA LYS A 278 2.58 -4.81 7.10
C LYS A 278 3.38 -6.11 7.22
N ALA A 279 3.49 -6.91 6.15
CA ALA A 279 4.26 -8.14 6.16
C ALA A 279 5.79 -7.90 6.19
N GLY A 280 6.25 -6.68 5.91
CA GLY A 280 7.67 -6.32 5.94
C GLY A 280 8.53 -7.23 5.06
N LEU A 281 7.97 -7.69 3.94
CA LEU A 281 8.66 -8.56 2.98
C LEU A 281 9.59 -7.73 2.09
N ARG A 282 10.65 -8.36 1.58
CA ARG A 282 11.44 -7.84 0.45
C ARG A 282 11.09 -8.58 -0.83
N VAL A 283 11.29 -7.94 -1.99
CA VAL A 283 11.00 -8.56 -3.30
C VAL A 283 11.79 -9.86 -3.50
N GLY A 284 13.03 -9.93 -3.03
CA GLY A 284 13.86 -11.14 -3.12
C GLY A 284 13.28 -12.35 -2.39
N GLU A 285 12.41 -12.14 -1.40
CA GLU A 285 11.75 -13.22 -0.66
C GLU A 285 10.63 -13.87 -1.49
N LEU A 286 10.19 -13.21 -2.57
CA LEU A 286 9.18 -13.70 -3.49
C LEU A 286 9.78 -14.58 -4.61
N GLN A 287 11.10 -14.80 -4.62
CA GLN A 287 11.86 -15.43 -5.72
C GLN A 287 11.23 -16.73 -6.23
N SER A 288 10.76 -17.60 -5.34
CA SER A 288 10.13 -18.87 -5.72
C SER A 288 8.89 -18.67 -6.59
N ALA A 289 7.93 -17.87 -6.11
CA ALA A 289 6.68 -17.58 -6.81
C ALA A 289 6.94 -16.83 -8.13
N LEU A 290 7.83 -15.84 -8.10
CA LEU A 290 8.15 -15.02 -9.27
C LEU A 290 8.92 -15.82 -10.34
N SER A 291 9.85 -16.70 -9.96
CA SER A 291 10.60 -17.52 -10.92
C SER A 291 9.71 -18.56 -11.59
N SER A 292 8.80 -19.19 -10.83
CA SER A 292 7.78 -20.10 -11.35
C SER A 292 6.88 -19.38 -12.37
N LEU A 293 6.40 -18.18 -12.02
CA LEU A 293 5.60 -17.35 -12.93
C LEU A 293 6.38 -16.96 -14.18
N CYS A 294 7.65 -16.57 -14.04
CA CYS A 294 8.49 -16.21 -15.18
C CYS A 294 8.63 -17.36 -16.18
N SER A 295 8.85 -18.57 -15.68
CA SER A 295 8.91 -19.78 -16.50
C SER A 295 7.60 -20.01 -17.26
N ARG A 296 6.45 -19.91 -16.58
CA ARG A 296 5.13 -20.11 -17.22
C ARG A 296 4.75 -19.03 -18.22
N TYR A 297 5.22 -17.81 -18.01
CA TYR A 297 5.04 -16.72 -18.96
C TYR A 297 6.13 -16.67 -20.03
N SER A 298 7.13 -17.55 -20.01
CA SER A 298 8.25 -17.50 -20.94
C SER A 298 8.96 -16.14 -20.96
N ILE A 299 9.19 -15.55 -19.77
CA ILE A 299 9.88 -14.26 -19.61
C ILE A 299 11.25 -14.43 -18.95
N SER A 300 12.20 -13.59 -19.37
CA SER A 300 13.47 -13.40 -18.66
C SER A 300 13.37 -12.15 -17.79
N ALA A 301 13.46 -12.33 -16.46
CA ALA A 301 13.31 -11.23 -15.49
C ALA A 301 14.48 -11.15 -14.50
N ALA A 302 15.58 -11.88 -14.73
CA ALA A 302 16.69 -12.01 -13.78
C ALA A 302 17.25 -10.64 -13.34
N ASP A 303 17.48 -9.73 -14.29
CA ASP A 303 18.03 -8.40 -14.00
C ASP A 303 17.06 -7.55 -13.17
N VAL A 304 15.79 -7.53 -13.53
CA VAL A 304 14.74 -6.76 -12.84
C VAL A 304 14.55 -7.29 -11.41
N LEU A 305 14.47 -8.61 -11.25
CA LEU A 305 14.32 -9.24 -9.94
C LEU A 305 15.55 -9.01 -9.07
N SER A 306 16.76 -9.08 -9.64
CA SER A 306 18.01 -8.79 -8.93
C SER A 306 18.06 -7.35 -8.42
N GLN A 307 17.74 -6.37 -9.28
CA GLN A 307 17.71 -4.94 -8.93
C GLN A 307 16.67 -4.62 -7.86
N ALA A 308 15.50 -5.28 -7.91
CA ALA A 308 14.44 -5.08 -6.93
C ALA A 308 14.62 -5.90 -5.65
N SER A 309 15.48 -6.93 -5.64
CA SER A 309 15.54 -7.97 -4.60
C SER A 309 15.63 -7.42 -3.16
N ALA A 310 16.49 -6.42 -2.95
CA ALA A 310 16.67 -5.82 -1.64
C ALA A 310 15.57 -4.81 -1.24
N ARG A 311 14.65 -4.45 -2.14
CA ARG A 311 13.65 -3.40 -1.92
C ARG A 311 12.46 -3.91 -1.09
N PRO A 312 11.85 -3.05 -0.25
CA PRO A 312 10.59 -3.38 0.43
C PRO A 312 9.49 -3.70 -0.58
N PHE A 313 8.80 -4.81 -0.38
CA PHE A 313 7.65 -5.21 -1.19
C PHE A 313 6.38 -4.52 -0.66
N GLY A 314 5.72 -3.77 -1.54
CA GLY A 314 4.56 -2.96 -1.19
C GLY A 314 3.24 -3.61 -1.59
N HIS A 315 3.00 -3.76 -2.89
CA HIS A 315 1.73 -4.22 -3.42
C HIS A 315 1.86 -5.35 -4.43
N LEU A 316 0.82 -6.17 -4.53
CA LEU A 316 0.60 -7.10 -5.62
C LEU A 316 -0.72 -6.79 -6.31
N SER A 317 -0.68 -6.42 -7.59
CA SER A 317 -1.89 -6.41 -8.42
C SER A 317 -1.87 -7.59 -9.38
N GLY A 318 -3.01 -8.19 -9.65
CA GLY A 318 -3.13 -9.22 -10.69
C GLY A 318 -4.51 -9.23 -11.31
N GLY A 319 -4.64 -9.85 -12.48
CA GLY A 319 -5.96 -10.14 -13.02
C GLY A 319 -5.92 -10.58 -14.47
N LEU A 320 -7.07 -10.45 -15.10
CA LEU A 320 -7.23 -10.56 -16.54
C LEU A 320 -7.38 -9.14 -17.10
N GLY A 321 -6.51 -8.79 -18.04
CA GLY A 321 -6.53 -7.48 -18.68
C GLY A 321 -7.67 -7.33 -19.68
N ARG A 322 -7.59 -6.29 -20.52
CA ARG A 322 -8.72 -5.91 -21.40
C ARG A 322 -9.03 -6.98 -22.44
N GLN A 323 -8.01 -7.73 -22.87
CA GLN A 323 -8.12 -8.80 -23.85
C GLN A 323 -8.15 -10.18 -23.17
N GLY A 324 -8.44 -10.22 -21.86
CA GLY A 324 -8.41 -11.45 -21.07
C GLY A 324 -6.99 -11.94 -20.77
N GLU A 325 -5.96 -11.12 -21.01
CA GLU A 325 -4.57 -11.53 -20.80
C GLU A 325 -4.25 -11.63 -19.30
N ASP A 326 -3.70 -12.77 -18.88
CA ASP A 326 -3.25 -12.99 -17.51
C ASP A 326 -2.06 -12.07 -17.19
N PHE A 327 -2.09 -11.43 -16.03
CA PHE A 327 -0.97 -10.61 -15.58
C PHE A 327 -0.82 -10.57 -14.07
N LEU A 328 0.40 -10.26 -13.63
CA LEU A 328 0.75 -9.94 -12.25
C LEU A 328 1.70 -8.74 -12.22
N THR A 329 1.51 -7.82 -11.30
CA THR A 329 2.34 -6.63 -11.09
C THR A 329 2.84 -6.62 -9.66
N VAL A 330 4.15 -6.45 -9.49
CA VAL A 330 4.82 -6.31 -8.19
C VAL A 330 5.22 -4.85 -8.03
N TYR A 331 4.82 -4.22 -6.93
CA TYR A 331 5.20 -2.86 -6.57
C TYR A 331 6.15 -2.90 -5.37
N TYR A 332 7.16 -2.04 -5.40
CA TYR A 332 8.18 -1.95 -4.37
C TYR A 332 8.65 -0.50 -4.20
N GLU A 333 9.02 -0.16 -2.96
CA GLU A 333 9.49 1.17 -2.63
C GLU A 333 10.93 1.38 -3.13
N ILE A 334 11.21 2.60 -3.57
CA ILE A 334 12.57 3.02 -3.92
C ILE A 334 13.34 3.56 -2.72
N GLU A 335 12.65 3.85 -1.63
CA GLU A 335 13.25 4.33 -0.40
C GLU A 335 12.81 3.42 0.74
N GLY A 336 13.77 2.93 1.53
CA GLY A 336 13.45 2.08 2.67
C GLY A 336 12.80 2.88 3.78
N LEU A 337 11.72 2.33 4.35
CA LEU A 337 11.13 2.77 5.62
C LEU A 337 12.14 2.83 6.77
#